data_AF-A0A842NYJ4-F1
#
_entry.id   AF-A0A842NYJ4-F1
#
_cell.length_a   1.000
_cell.length_b   1.000
_cell.length_c   1.000
_cell.angle_alpha   90.00
_cell.angle_beta   90.00
_cell.angle_gamma   90.00
#
_symmetry.space_group_name_H-M   'P 1'
#
loop_
_entity.id
_entity.type
_entity.pdbx_description
1 polymer ?
#
loop_
_entity_poly.entity_id
_entity_poly.type
_entity_poly.pdbx_seq_one_letter_code
_entity_poly.pdbx_strand_id
1 'polypeptide(L)' 'MTELKIQHLLTLSYLLSKGAKYNYVTLTSSSLGKNIHKSQQAASKHLLEL' A
#
# COMPACT_ATOMS: atom_id res chain seq x y z
N MET A 1 -3.43 -14.22 -9.54
CA MET A 1 -3.88 -12.88 -10.02
C MET A 1 -4.93 -12.24 -9.12
N THR A 2 -5.86 -12.99 -8.54
CA THR A 2 -6.90 -12.46 -7.62
C THR A 2 -6.32 -11.89 -6.33
N GLU A 3 -5.31 -12.54 -5.75
CA GLU A 3 -4.65 -12.05 -4.54
C GLU A 3 -3.97 -10.69 -4.75
N LEU A 4 -3.32 -10.50 -5.90
CA LEU A 4 -2.70 -9.22 -6.26
C LEU A 4 -3.72 -8.07 -6.30
N LYS A 5 -4.91 -8.33 -6.84
CA LYS A 5 -6.01 -7.35 -6.88
C LYS A 5 -6.51 -6.97 -5.48
N ILE A 6 -6.61 -7.92 -4.56
CA ILE A 6 -7.03 -7.66 -3.17
C ILE A 6 -5.98 -6.81 -2.45
N GLN A 7 -4.68 -7.09 -2.67
CA GLN A 7 -3.61 -6.32 -2.04
C GLN A 7 -3.54 -4.88 -2.54
N HIS A 8 -3.83 -4.63 -3.83
CA HIS A 8 -3.94 -3.28 -4.35
C HIS A 8 -5.11 -2.52 -3.73
N LEU A 9 -6.27 -3.16 -3.51
CA LEU A 9 -7.39 -2.55 -2.81
C LEU A 9 -7.02 -2.17 -1.37
N LEU A 10 -6.38 -3.06 -0.62
CA LEU A 10 -5.94 -2.76 0.76
C LEU A 10 -4.91 -1.62 0.79
N THR A 11 -3.96 -1.64 -0.13
CA THR A 11 -2.94 -0.58 -0.25
C THR A 11 -3.58 0.76 -0.58
N LEU A 12 -4.49 0.81 -1.56
CA LEU A 12 -5.23 2.01 -1.93
C LEU A 12 -6.12 2.52 -0.78
N SER A 13 -6.89 1.64 -0.13
CA SER A 13 -7.71 2.02 1.03
C SER A 13 -6.87 2.63 2.14
N TYR A 14 -5.70 2.06 2.43
CA TYR A 14 -4.77 2.63 3.40
C TYR A 14 -4.25 4.02 2.96
N LEU A 15 -3.77 4.16 1.73
CA LEU A 15 -3.27 5.44 1.22
C LEU A 15 -4.36 6.53 1.22
N LEU A 16 -5.56 6.19 0.79
CA LEU A 16 -6.72 7.10 0.81
C LEU A 16 -7.09 7.50 2.24
N SER A 17 -7.01 6.59 3.22
CA SER A 17 -7.23 6.91 4.63
C SER A 17 -6.20 7.92 5.20
N LYS A 18 -5.02 8.02 4.56
CA LYS A 18 -3.99 9.02 4.88
C LYS A 18 -4.11 10.32 4.08
N GLY A 19 -5.12 10.44 3.23
CA GLY A 19 -5.36 11.64 2.43
C GLY A 19 -4.61 11.68 1.09
N ALA A 20 -4.07 10.54 0.62
CA ALA A 20 -3.25 10.47 -0.60
C ALA A 20 -3.98 10.84 -1.91
N LYS A 21 -5.31 11.02 -1.88
CA LYS A 21 -6.09 11.49 -3.04
C LYS A 21 -5.73 12.93 -3.43
N TYR A 22 -5.48 13.78 -2.44
CA TYR A 22 -5.29 15.22 -2.64
C TYR A 22 -4.03 15.76 -1.99
N ASN A 23 -3.34 14.96 -1.17
CA ASN A 23 -2.15 15.36 -0.43
C ASN A 23 -0.99 14.42 -0.75
N TYR A 24 0.22 14.96 -0.72
CA TYR A 24 1.41 14.14 -0.65
C TYR A 24 1.50 13.47 0.72
N VAL A 25 1.55 12.13 0.74
CA VAL A 25 1.69 11.36 1.97
C VAL A 25 3.09 10.78 2.04
N THR A 26 3.85 11.20 3.04
CA THR A 26 5.16 10.60 3.33
C THR A 26 4.96 9.25 4.02
N LEU A 27 5.46 8.17 3.42
CA LEU A 27 5.44 6.84 4.02
C LEU A 27 6.69 6.04 3.64
N THR A 28 7.05 5.06 4.47
CA THR A 28 8.10 4.08 4.13
C THR A 28 7.46 2.75 3.79
N SER A 29 8.05 1.97 2.88
CA SER A 29 7.57 0.62 2.55
C SER A 29 7.52 -0.31 3.78
N SER A 30 8.37 -0.08 4.78
CA SER A 30 8.33 -0.80 6.05
C SER A 30 7.08 -0.46 6.86
N SER A 31 6.75 0.84 6.99
CA SER A 31 5.50 1.27 7.63
C SER A 31 4.27 0.78 6.88
N LEU A 32 4.27 0.81 5.54
CA LEU A 32 3.18 0.29 4.73
C LEU A 32 2.97 -1.20 4.97
N GLY A 33 4.02 -2.02 4.84
CA GLY A 33 3.96 -3.46 5.07
C GLY A 33 3.38 -3.81 6.43
N LYS A 34 3.81 -3.13 7.50
CA LYS A 34 3.24 -3.32 8.84
C LYS A 34 1.73 -3.00 8.89
N ASN A 35 1.28 -1.93 8.24
CA ASN A 35 -0.12 -1.51 8.26
C ASN A 35 -1.04 -2.36 7.38
N ILE A 36 -0.51 -3.00 6.33
CA ILE A 36 -1.27 -3.92 5.46
C ILE A 36 -0.98 -5.40 5.77
N HIS A 37 -0.32 -5.69 6.90
CA HIS A 37 0.06 -7.04 7.34
C HIS A 37 0.86 -7.84 6.31
N LYS A 38 1.86 -7.21 5.70
CA LYS A 38 2.79 -7.81 4.72
C LYS A 38 4.24 -7.48 5.04
N SER A 39 5.15 -8.20 4.39
CA SER A 39 6.57 -7.84 4.41
C SER A 39 6.81 -6.50 3.70
N GLN A 40 7.90 -5.83 4.04
CA GLN A 40 8.34 -4.62 3.36
C GLN A 40 8.49 -4.84 1.84
N GLN A 41 9.07 -5.97 1.45
CA GLN A 41 9.31 -6.32 0.05
C GLN A 41 8.01 -6.50 -0.74
N ALA A 42 7.03 -7.19 -0.14
CA ALA A 42 5.70 -7.34 -0.75
C ALA A 42 5.01 -5.98 -0.89
N ALA A 43 5.07 -5.13 0.12
CA ALA A 43 4.53 -3.77 0.06
C ALA A 43 5.21 -2.92 -1.03
N SER A 44 6.54 -3.00 -1.18
CA SER A 44 7.27 -2.34 -2.27
C SER A 44 6.83 -2.85 -3.65
N LYS A 45 6.61 -4.15 -3.81
CA LYS A 45 6.13 -4.71 -5.08
C LYS A 45 4.71 -4.22 -5.42
N HIS A 46 3.80 -4.23 -4.44
CA HIS A 46 2.43 -3.73 -4.63
C HIS A 46 2.39 -2.25 -5.00
N LEU A 47 3.30 -1.42 -4.46
CA LEU A 47 3.41 -0.01 -4.87
C LEU A 47 3.91 0.17 -6.30
N LEU A 48 4.79 -0.70 -6.80
CA LEU A 48 5.29 -0.64 -8.18
C LEU A 48 4.25 -1.09 -9.21
N GLU A 49 3.30 -1.94 -8.79
CA GLU A 49 2.24 -2.49 -9.63
C GLU A 49 0.93 -1.68 -9.57
N LEU A 50 0.90 -0.64 -8.73
CA LEU A 50 -0.23 0.27 -8.50
C LEU A 50 -0.30 1.36 -9.57
#